data_AF-A0A9E1XMQ8-F1
#
_entry.id   AF-A0A9E1XMQ8-F1
#
_cell.length_a   1.000
_cell.length_b   1.000
_cell.length_c   1.000
_cell.angle_alpha   90.00
_cell.angle_beta   90.00
_cell.angle_gamma   90.00
#
_symmetry.space_group_name_H-M   'P 1'
#
loop_
_entity.id
_entity.type
_entity.pdbx_description
1 polymer ?
#
loop_
_entity_poly.entity_id
_entity_poly.type
_entity_poly.pdbx_seq_one_letter_code
_entity_poly.pdbx_strand_id
1 'polypeptide(L)' 'MAAFGYAITGKHHDGFCLFDSALTDFKITNTPFGRDLIGELIAACHRHSVRIVPYYSQPDWPRTS' A
#
# COMPACT_ATOMS: atom_id res chain seq x y z
N MET A 1 -4.73 17.88 -20.68
CA MET A 1 -4.60 16.42 -20.84
C MET A 1 -4.89 15.76 -19.50
N ALA A 2 -5.77 14.75 -19.45
CA ALA A 2 -5.90 13.92 -18.26
C ALA A 2 -4.66 13.01 -18.19
N ALA A 3 -3.77 13.24 -17.23
CA ALA A 3 -2.68 12.31 -16.96
C ALA A 3 -3.30 11.07 -16.30
N PHE A 4 -3.42 9.98 -17.07
CA PHE A 4 -3.85 8.68 -16.56
C PHE A 4 -2.88 8.26 -15.44
N GLY A 5 -3.40 7.96 -14.26
CA GLY A 5 -2.64 7.53 -13.10
C GLY A 5 -3.21 6.23 -12.54
N TYR A 6 -2.38 5.45 -11.87
CA TYR A 6 -2.79 4.16 -11.30
C TYR A 6 -3.14 4.30 -9.82
N ALA A 7 -4.23 3.67 -9.40
CA ALA A 7 -4.54 3.47 -7.99
C ALA A 7 -4.13 2.06 -7.58
N ILE A 8 -3.53 1.93 -6.40
CA ILE A 8 -3.19 0.62 -5.81
C ILE A 8 -3.64 0.56 -4.37
N THR A 9 -4.17 -0.59 -3.94
CA THR A 9 -4.53 -0.81 -2.55
C THR A 9 -3.28 -0.83 -1.68
N GLY A 10 -3.17 0.10 -0.73
CA GLY A 10 -2.16 0.06 0.33
C GLY A 10 -2.65 -0.68 1.58
N LYS A 11 -3.94 -0.57 1.91
CA LYS A 11 -4.65 -1.34 2.93
C LYS A 11 -6.12 -1.48 2.57
N HIS A 12 -6.68 -2.69 2.69
CA HIS A 12 -8.11 -2.93 2.51
C HIS A 12 -8.83 -3.11 3.85
N HIS A 13 -10.08 -3.58 3.83
CA HIS A 13 -10.90 -3.77 5.02
C HIS A 13 -10.42 -4.89 5.94
N ASP A 14 -9.68 -5.86 5.39
CA ASP A 14 -9.03 -6.94 6.15
C ASP A 14 -7.90 -6.44 7.06
N GLY A 15 -7.38 -5.24 6.81
CA GLY A 15 -6.37 -4.58 7.65
C GLY A 15 -4.93 -4.84 7.23
N PHE A 16 -4.69 -5.71 6.24
CA PHE A 16 -3.32 -6.04 5.82
C PHE A 16 -2.65 -4.86 5.11
N CYS A 17 -1.50 -4.44 5.63
CA CYS A 17 -0.74 -3.32 5.06
C CYS A 17 0.28 -3.81 4.03
N LEU A 18 0.19 -3.32 2.78
CA LEU A 18 1.17 -3.57 1.72
C LEU A 18 2.39 -2.63 1.78
N PHE A 19 2.50 -1.87 2.86
CA PHE A 19 3.61 -0.97 3.18
C PHE A 19 4.16 -1.27 4.57
N ASP A 20 5.37 -0.81 4.88
CA ASP A 20 5.98 -1.02 6.18
C ASP A 20 5.38 -0.10 7.26
N SER A 21 4.22 -0.49 7.78
CA SER A 21 3.54 0.24 8.85
C SER A 21 4.27 0.10 10.18
N ALA A 22 4.50 1.21 10.88
CA ALA A 22 5.00 1.20 12.26
C ALA A 22 3.90 0.89 13.31
N LEU A 23 2.64 0.76 12.89
CA LEU A 23 1.47 0.73 13.78
C LEU A 23 0.80 -0.65 13.89
N THR A 24 1.27 -1.65 13.14
CA THR A 24 0.73 -3.01 13.16
C THR A 24 1.78 -4.02 12.67
N ASP A 25 1.73 -5.24 13.19
CA ASP A 25 2.50 -6.37 12.68
C ASP A 25 1.81 -7.09 11.51
N PHE A 26 0.55 -6.76 11.23
CA PHE A 26 -0.21 -7.32 10.10
C PHE A 26 0.12 -6.58 8.80
N LYS A 27 1.35 -6.79 8.31
CA LYS A 27 1.96 -6.07 7.20
C LYS A 27 2.86 -6.95 6.34
N ILE A 28 3.10 -6.53 5.11
CA ILE A 28 3.86 -7.28 4.12
C ILE A 28 5.32 -7.54 4.52
N THR A 29 5.95 -6.63 5.27
CA THR A 29 7.33 -6.80 5.76
C THR A 29 7.49 -7.94 6.77
N ASN A 30 6.38 -8.40 7.37
CA ASN A 30 6.36 -9.56 8.26
C ASN A 30 5.98 -10.87 7.54
N THR A 31 5.89 -10.86 6.20
CA THR A 31 5.73 -12.07 5.36
C THR A 31 7.09 -12.52 4.81
N PRO A 32 7.20 -13.74 4.23
CA PRO A 32 8.42 -14.16 3.55
C PRO A 32 8.90 -13.22 2.43
N PHE A 33 8.04 -12.33 1.92
CA PHE A 33 8.44 -11.31 0.95
C PHE A 33 9.36 -10.25 1.57
N GLY A 34 9.15 -9.89 2.84
CA GLY A 34 10.07 -9.09 3.66
C GLY A 34 10.36 -7.66 3.20
N ARG A 35 9.63 -7.12 2.21
CA ARG A 35 9.92 -5.86 1.54
C ARG A 35 8.70 -4.95 1.46
N ASP A 36 8.94 -3.63 1.41
CA ASP A 36 7.90 -2.61 1.24
C ASP A 36 7.47 -2.49 -0.23
N LEU A 37 6.39 -3.20 -0.58
CA LEU A 37 5.86 -3.23 -1.95
C LEU A 37 5.39 -1.86 -2.43
N ILE A 38 4.67 -1.09 -1.60
CA ILE A 38 4.16 0.22 -1.98
C ILE A 38 5.32 1.20 -2.18
N GLY A 39 6.31 1.20 -1.29
CA GLY A 39 7.51 2.01 -1.44
C GLY A 39 8.26 1.74 -2.74
N GLU A 40 8.46 0.45 -3.07
CA GLU A 40 9.12 0.04 -4.32
C GLU A 40 8.36 0.44 -5.58
N LEU A 41 7.03 0.29 -5.55
CA LEU A 41 6.20 0.66 -6.69
C LEU A 41 6.17 2.19 -6.88
N ILE A 42 6.05 2.97 -5.81
CA ILE A 42 6.14 4.43 -5.88
C ILE A 42 7.50 4.86 -6.46
N ALA A 43 8.59 4.26 -5.98
CA ALA A 43 9.92 4.55 -6.51
C ALA A 43 10.02 4.21 -8.01
N ALA A 44 9.44 3.09 -8.45
CA ALA A 44 9.38 2.73 -9.87
C ALA A 44 8.53 3.71 -10.69
N CYS A 45 7.34 4.06 -10.21
CA CYS A 45 6.47 5.03 -10.88
C CYS A 45 7.14 6.40 -11.01
N HIS A 46 7.83 6.89 -9.98
CA HIS A 46 8.58 8.13 -10.03
C HIS A 46 9.71 8.10 -11.08
N ARG A 47 10.44 6.98 -11.20
CA ARG A 47 11.48 6.82 -12.25
C ARG A 47 10.92 6.89 -13.67
N HIS A 48 9.65 6.54 -13.85
CA HIS A 48 8.99 6.52 -15.16
C HIS A 48 7.99 7.67 -15.36
N SER A 49 7.99 8.68 -14.48
CA SER A 49 7.05 9.81 -14.52
C SER A 49 5.57 9.36 -14.56
N VAL A 50 5.27 8.22 -13.93
CA VAL A 50 3.92 7.68 -13.80
C VAL A 50 3.29 8.18 -12.50
N ARG A 51 2.09 8.74 -12.59
CA ARG A 51 1.31 9.13 -11.40
C ARG A 51 0.73 7.88 -10.74
N ILE A 52 0.97 7.73 -9.44
CA ILE A 52 0.42 6.66 -8.61
C ILE A 52 -0.21 7.23 -7.34
N VAL A 53 -1.32 6.63 -6.90
CA VAL A 53 -2.01 6.99 -5.67
C VAL A 53 -2.32 5.73 -4.86
N PRO A 54 -1.72 5.55 -3.67
CA PRO A 54 -2.12 4.49 -2.76
C PRO A 54 -3.53 4.75 -2.21
N TYR A 55 -4.40 3.74 -2.29
CA TYR A 55 -5.69 3.71 -1.64
C TYR A 55 -5.55 3.17 -0.21
N TYR A 56 -6.27 3.79 0.73
CA TYR A 56 -6.30 3.36 2.12
C TYR A 56 -7.75 3.25 2.60
N SER A 57 -8.15 2.04 2.98
CA SER A 57 -9.46 1.79 3.55
C SER A 57 -9.54 2.24 5.01
N GLN A 58 -10.51 3.10 5.35
CA GLN A 58 -10.74 3.53 6.74
C GLN A 58 -11.25 2.38 7.63
N PRO A 59 -12.24 1.56 7.22
CA PRO A 59 -12.63 0.41 8.02
C PRO A 59 -11.48 -0.59 8.17
N ASP A 60 -11.44 -1.22 9.34
CA ASP A 60 -10.41 -2.18 9.74
C ASP A 60 -11.09 -3.30 10.52
N TRP A 61 -11.54 -4.34 9.82
CA TRP A 61 -12.40 -5.38 10.38
C TRP A 61 -11.82 -6.04 11.65
N PRO A 62 -10.53 -6.39 11.72
CA PRO A 62 -9.94 -6.97 12.94
C PRO A 62 -9.96 -6.05 14.15
N ARG A 63 -10.10 -4.73 13.95
CA ARG A 63 -10.02 -3.72 15.02
C ARG A 63 -11.39 -3.22 15.47
N THR A 64 -12.42 -3.47 14.67
CA THR A 64 -13.82 -3.11 14.95
C THR A 64 -14.68 -4.26 15.48
N SER A 65 -14.10 -5.46 15.64
CA SER A 65 -14.76 -6.65 16.22
C SER A 65 -14.47 -6.82 17.70
#